data_AF-A0A3N5M4F3-F1
#
_entry.id   AF-A0A3N5M4F3-F1
#
_cell.length_a   1.000
_cell.length_b   1.000
_cell.length_c   1.000
_cell.angle_alpha   90.00
_cell.angle_beta   90.00
_cell.angle_gamma   90.00
#
_symmetry.space_group_name_H-M   'P 1'
#
loop_
_entity.id
_entity.type
_entity.pdbx_description
1 polymer ?
#
loop_
_entity_poly.entity_id
_entity_poly.type
_entity_poly.pdbx_seq_one_letter_code
_entity_poly.pdbx_strand_id
1 'polypeptide(L)'
;MEELPMPDTQSYAISEWHNTEEVYARLNDLIRQPMRPVRRDRMQAFLKYFEDNCSRSKALTDEAKQVIPGGVQHNLAFNYPFPLAVEKADGAYMWDVDGNRYIDFLQAGGPTLLGSNNPQVREKVFEMLQSCGPVTGLFHEYELKLAELIHRLMPSIEMFRMLGSGTESVMAAIRAARAFTGKKKVIKAGGA
;
A
#
# COMPACT_ATOMS: atom_id res chain seq x y z
N MET A 1 27.70 -32.45 2.16
CA MET A 1 27.42 -31.52 1.05
C MET A 1 26.54 -32.27 0.09
N GLU A 2 25.25 -32.18 0.33
CA GLU A 2 24.23 -32.81 -0.50
C GLU A 2 23.92 -31.79 -1.61
N GLU A 3 24.23 -32.15 -2.86
CA GLU A 3 23.97 -31.30 -4.03
C GLU A 3 22.46 -31.09 -4.16
N LEU A 4 22.02 -29.83 -4.02
CA LEU A 4 20.65 -29.43 -4.28
C LEU A 4 20.35 -29.65 -5.78
N PRO A 5 19.22 -30.30 -6.12
CA PRO A 5 18.86 -30.51 -7.52
C PRO A 5 18.70 -29.16 -8.23
N MET A 6 19.29 -29.06 -9.43
CA MET A 6 19.14 -27.92 -10.33
C MET A 6 17.64 -27.70 -10.59
N PRO A 7 17.10 -26.47 -10.47
CA PRO A 7 15.71 -26.21 -10.79
C PRO A 7 15.52 -26.29 -12.30
N ASP A 8 15.18 -27.48 -12.78
CA ASP A 8 14.69 -27.69 -14.13
C ASP A 8 13.35 -26.96 -14.29
N THR A 9 13.26 -26.12 -15.31
CA THR A 9 12.06 -25.38 -15.75
C THR A 9 11.54 -24.30 -14.79
N GLN A 10 12.27 -23.19 -14.70
CA GLN A 10 11.68 -21.98 -14.15
C GLN A 10 10.71 -21.36 -15.16
N SER A 11 9.45 -21.78 -15.11
CA SER A 11 8.34 -21.16 -15.86
C SER A 11 8.00 -19.80 -15.22
N TYR A 12 8.81 -18.78 -15.48
CA TYR A 12 8.50 -17.46 -14.93
C TYR A 12 7.30 -16.82 -15.61
N ALA A 13 6.25 -16.72 -14.80
CA ALA A 13 5.23 -15.68 -14.69
C ALA A 13 4.15 -15.53 -15.78
N ILE A 14 4.28 -16.08 -16.99
CA ILE A 14 3.17 -16.10 -17.97
C ILE A 14 3.23 -17.40 -18.77
N SER A 15 2.29 -18.31 -18.53
CA SER A 15 2.16 -19.57 -19.28
C SER A 15 1.33 -19.45 -20.56
N GLU A 16 0.53 -18.38 -20.68
CA GLU A 16 -0.39 -18.17 -21.80
C GLU A 16 -0.66 -16.67 -22.01
N TRP A 17 -0.70 -16.23 -23.26
CA TRP A 17 -1.07 -14.88 -23.63
C TRP A 17 -2.52 -14.84 -24.09
N HIS A 18 -3.32 -13.95 -23.50
CA HIS A 18 -4.69 -13.71 -23.95
C HIS A 18 -4.70 -13.10 -25.35
N ASN A 19 -5.76 -13.37 -26.12
CA ASN A 19 -5.98 -12.70 -27.40
C ASN A 19 -6.16 -11.19 -27.16
N THR A 20 -5.13 -10.44 -27.53
CA THR A 20 -5.06 -9.00 -27.26
C THR A 20 -6.12 -8.23 -28.04
N GLU A 21 -6.43 -8.63 -29.27
CA GLU A 21 -7.47 -8.00 -30.10
C GLU A 21 -8.85 -8.17 -29.47
N GLU A 22 -9.16 -9.37 -28.97
CA GLU A 22 -10.43 -9.65 -28.30
C GLU A 22 -10.57 -8.84 -26.99
N VAL A 23 -9.51 -8.78 -26.18
CA VAL A 23 -9.50 -8.00 -24.94
C VAL A 23 -9.74 -6.52 -25.24
N TYR A 24 -9.07 -5.96 -26.24
CA TYR A 24 -9.28 -4.57 -26.63
C TYR A 24 -10.67 -4.32 -27.22
N ALA A 25 -11.23 -5.26 -27.99
CA ALA A 25 -12.60 -5.15 -28.50
C ALA A 25 -13.62 -5.07 -27.34
N ARG A 26 -13.51 -5.97 -26.36
CA ARG A 26 -14.36 -5.98 -25.15
C ARG A 26 -14.22 -4.70 -24.33
N LEU A 27 -13.00 -4.19 -24.18
CA LEU A 27 -12.75 -2.93 -23.48
C LEU A 27 -13.39 -1.74 -24.22
N ASN A 28 -13.23 -1.67 -25.54
CA ASN A 28 -13.83 -0.62 -26.36
C ASN A 28 -15.36 -0.64 -26.28
N ASP A 29 -15.97 -1.83 -26.33
CA ASP A 29 -17.40 -2.00 -26.18
C ASP A 29 -17.88 -1.55 -24.81
N LEU A 30 -17.13 -1.84 -23.74
CA LEU A 30 -17.43 -1.37 -22.38
C LEU A 30 -17.35 0.15 -22.28
N ILE A 31 -16.28 0.77 -22.80
CA ILE A 31 -16.07 2.22 -22.75
C ILE A 31 -17.15 2.98 -23.54
N ARG A 32 -17.67 2.39 -24.62
CA ARG A 32 -18.75 2.98 -25.43
C ARG A 32 -20.12 2.96 -24.76
N GLN A 33 -20.29 2.20 -23.68
CA GLN A 33 -21.57 2.16 -22.99
C GLN A 33 -21.89 3.52 -22.36
N PRO A 34 -23.17 3.94 -22.31
CA PRO A 34 -23.54 5.18 -21.67
C PRO A 34 -23.15 5.16 -20.19
N MET A 35 -22.56 6.26 -19.72
CA MET A 35 -22.30 6.42 -18.28
C MET A 35 -23.61 6.35 -17.50
N ARG A 36 -23.63 5.53 -16.45
CA ARG A 36 -24.77 5.39 -15.54
C ARG A 36 -24.46 6.20 -14.29
N PRO A 37 -24.95 7.46 -14.16
CA PRO A 37 -24.63 8.28 -13.01
C PRO A 37 -25.28 7.73 -11.75
N VAL A 38 -24.69 8.03 -10.60
CA VAL A 38 -25.34 7.79 -9.30
C VAL A 38 -26.63 8.61 -9.26
N ARG A 39 -27.75 7.96 -8.88
CA ARG A 39 -29.03 8.66 -8.78
C ARG A 39 -28.93 9.82 -7.77
N ARG A 40 -29.47 10.98 -8.13
CA ARG A 40 -29.33 12.21 -7.33
C ARG A 40 -29.86 12.06 -5.91
N ASP A 41 -31.00 11.40 -5.74
CA ASP A 41 -31.59 11.10 -4.42
C ASP A 41 -30.65 10.25 -3.56
N ARG A 42 -29.97 9.26 -4.14
CA ARG A 42 -28.99 8.42 -3.44
C ARG A 42 -27.72 9.19 -3.08
N MET A 43 -27.24 10.04 -3.99
CA MET A 43 -26.10 10.92 -3.71
C MET A 43 -26.41 11.88 -2.54
N GLN A 44 -27.60 12.49 -2.53
CA GLN A 44 -27.98 13.38 -1.43
C GLN A 44 -28.10 12.65 -0.09
N ALA A 45 -28.66 11.42 -0.09
CA ALA A 45 -28.69 10.59 1.11
C ALA A 45 -27.28 10.25 1.63
N PHE A 46 -26.34 9.95 0.71
CA PHE A 46 -24.93 9.71 1.05
C PHE A 46 -24.28 10.96 1.65
N LEU A 47 -24.44 12.12 1.02
CA LEU A 47 -23.89 13.37 1.53
C LEU A 47 -24.46 13.75 2.89
N LYS A 48 -25.76 13.58 3.08
CA LYS A 48 -26.42 13.83 4.36
C LYS A 48 -25.86 12.94 5.47
N TYR A 49 -25.57 11.67 5.18
CA TYR A 49 -24.95 10.77 6.16
C TYR A 49 -23.62 11.31 6.67
N PHE A 50 -22.73 11.78 5.78
CA PHE A 50 -21.44 12.36 6.18
C PHE A 50 -21.61 13.64 6.99
N GLU A 51 -22.52 14.53 6.60
CA GLU A 51 -22.76 15.77 7.34
C GLU A 51 -23.31 15.50 8.75
N ASP A 52 -24.25 14.55 8.88
CA ASP A 52 -24.89 14.23 10.15
C ASP A 52 -24.00 13.40 11.10
N ASN A 53 -23.18 12.49 10.56
CA ASN A 53 -22.47 11.47 11.35
C ASN A 53 -20.96 11.64 11.39
N CYS A 54 -20.36 12.51 10.56
CA CYS A 54 -18.90 12.67 10.47
C CYS A 54 -18.48 14.14 10.70
N SER A 55 -19.18 14.83 11.60
CA SER A 55 -19.05 16.27 11.86
C SER A 55 -17.67 16.67 12.42
N ARG A 56 -17.08 15.85 13.30
CA ARG A 56 -15.74 16.09 13.86
C ARG A 56 -14.67 15.86 12.79
N SER A 57 -14.82 14.82 11.97
CA SER A 57 -13.94 14.58 10.82
C SER A 57 -13.91 15.77 9.85
N LYS A 58 -15.08 16.36 9.58
CA LYS A 58 -15.20 17.58 8.76
C LYS A 58 -14.45 18.76 9.39
N ALA A 59 -14.70 19.04 10.67
CA ALA A 59 -14.06 20.14 11.39
C ALA A 59 -12.52 20.02 11.38
N LEU A 60 -11.99 18.82 11.64
CA LEU A 60 -10.54 18.55 11.58
C LEU A 60 -9.98 18.77 10.17
N THR A 61 -10.71 18.34 9.14
CA THR A 61 -10.30 18.56 7.75
C THR A 61 -10.26 20.04 7.41
N ASP A 62 -11.27 20.82 7.84
CA ASP A 62 -11.35 22.24 7.54
C ASP A 62 -10.24 23.06 8.25
N GLU A 63 -9.86 22.65 9.45
CA GLU A 63 -8.66 23.14 10.13
C GLU A 63 -7.38 22.75 9.38
N ALA A 64 -7.25 21.47 9.00
CA ALA A 64 -6.09 20.97 8.29
C ALA A 64 -5.87 21.71 6.95
N LYS A 65 -6.93 22.05 6.22
CA LYS A 65 -6.85 22.82 4.96
C LYS A 65 -6.20 24.19 5.11
N GLN A 66 -6.16 24.76 6.32
CA GLN A 66 -5.50 26.06 6.55
C GLN A 66 -3.97 25.96 6.42
N VAL A 67 -3.40 24.77 6.65
CA VAL A 67 -1.94 24.57 6.74
C VAL A 67 -1.41 23.41 5.89
N ILE A 68 -2.29 22.54 5.39
CA ILE A 68 -1.96 21.41 4.52
C ILE A 68 -2.72 21.59 3.20
N PRO A 69 -2.04 21.57 2.03
CA PRO A 69 -2.71 21.62 0.73
C PRO A 69 -3.77 20.52 0.61
N GLY A 70 -5.04 20.92 0.43
CA GLY A 70 -6.16 19.97 0.36
C GLY A 70 -6.52 19.28 1.68
N GLY A 71 -5.90 19.66 2.81
CA GLY A 71 -6.16 19.12 4.14
C GLY A 71 -5.65 17.69 4.37
N VAL A 72 -4.86 17.12 3.45
CA VAL A 72 -4.37 15.74 3.53
C VAL A 72 -2.90 15.62 3.16
N GLN A 73 -2.19 14.68 3.81
CA GLN A 73 -0.78 14.38 3.54
C GLN A 73 -0.59 13.15 2.64
N HIS A 74 -1.62 12.30 2.53
CA HIS A 74 -1.55 11.04 1.82
C HIS A 74 -2.75 10.89 0.87
N ASN A 75 -2.49 10.50 -0.37
CA ASN A 75 -3.51 10.47 -1.43
C ASN A 75 -4.71 9.57 -1.11
N LEU A 76 -4.52 8.47 -0.35
CA LEU A 76 -5.64 7.60 0.05
C LEU A 76 -6.68 8.30 0.93
N ALA A 77 -6.29 9.36 1.64
CA ALA A 77 -7.21 10.13 2.47
C ALA A 77 -8.04 11.13 1.66
N PHE A 78 -7.66 11.42 0.40
CA PHE A 78 -8.36 12.38 -0.44
C PHE A 78 -9.69 11.82 -0.93
N ASN A 79 -10.75 12.09 -0.18
CA ASN A 79 -12.10 11.58 -0.42
C ASN A 79 -13.14 12.70 -0.41
N TYR A 80 -14.26 12.46 -1.12
CA TYR A 80 -15.40 13.36 -1.16
C TYR A 80 -16.54 12.79 -0.29
N PRO A 81 -17.26 13.61 0.51
CA PRO A 81 -17.20 15.08 0.58
C PRO A 81 -15.99 15.65 1.34
N PHE A 82 -15.42 14.89 2.27
CA PHE A 82 -14.20 15.22 2.99
C PHE A 82 -13.54 13.93 3.53
N PRO A 83 -12.24 13.95 3.88
CA PRO A 83 -11.55 12.85 4.54
C PRO A 83 -12.17 12.49 5.89
N LEU A 84 -12.24 11.19 6.19
CA LEU A 84 -12.54 10.70 7.53
C LEU A 84 -11.29 10.80 8.40
N ALA A 85 -11.41 11.38 9.59
CA ALA A 85 -10.34 11.38 10.57
C ALA A 85 -10.46 10.10 11.40
N VAL A 86 -9.50 9.19 11.24
CA VAL A 86 -9.49 7.89 11.93
C VAL A 86 -8.87 8.05 13.33
N GLU A 87 -9.58 7.60 14.36
CA GLU A 87 -9.10 7.61 15.75
C GLU A 87 -8.48 6.28 16.15
N LYS A 88 -9.04 5.16 15.69
CA LYS A 88 -8.65 3.82 16.11
C LYS A 88 -8.72 2.82 14.96
N ALA A 89 -7.82 1.86 14.95
CA ALA A 89 -7.92 0.65 14.13
C ALA A 89 -7.46 -0.58 14.93
N ASP A 90 -8.20 -1.67 14.84
CA ASP A 90 -7.95 -2.91 15.59
C ASP A 90 -8.55 -4.12 14.86
N GLY A 91 -7.71 -5.10 14.56
CA GLY A 91 -8.07 -6.23 13.71
C GLY A 91 -8.53 -5.77 12.32
N ALA A 92 -9.74 -6.17 11.92
CA ALA A 92 -10.37 -5.82 10.65
C ALA A 92 -11.27 -4.57 10.73
N TYR A 93 -11.24 -3.84 11.85
CA TYR A 93 -12.13 -2.72 12.10
C TYR A 93 -11.38 -1.41 12.28
N MET A 94 -12.04 -0.33 11.90
CA MET A 94 -11.56 1.04 12.05
C MET A 94 -12.68 1.91 12.61
N TRP A 95 -12.32 2.92 13.39
CA TRP A 95 -13.24 3.89 13.96
C TRP A 95 -12.79 5.30 13.63
N ASP A 96 -13.69 6.12 13.12
CA ASP A 96 -13.43 7.55 12.99
C ASP A 96 -13.55 8.27 14.34
N VAL A 97 -13.14 9.53 14.37
CA VAL A 97 -13.26 10.41 15.55
C VAL A 97 -14.72 10.69 15.94
N ASP A 98 -15.68 10.38 15.08
CA ASP A 98 -17.10 10.52 15.37
C ASP A 98 -17.69 9.24 16.03
N GLY A 99 -16.88 8.18 16.15
CA GLY A 99 -17.25 6.91 16.76
C GLY A 99 -17.88 5.90 15.79
N ASN A 100 -17.95 6.21 14.49
CA ASN A 100 -18.46 5.31 13.48
C ASN A 100 -17.49 4.15 13.26
N ARG A 101 -18.00 2.91 13.25
CA ARG A 101 -17.19 1.71 13.00
C ARG A 101 -17.31 1.24 11.55
N TYR A 102 -16.16 0.98 10.94
CA TYR A 102 -16.01 0.49 9.57
C TYR A 102 -15.32 -0.88 9.55
N ILE A 103 -15.57 -1.65 8.49
CA ILE A 103 -14.74 -2.82 8.14
C ILE A 103 -13.63 -2.32 7.21
N ASP A 104 -12.38 -2.53 7.58
CA ASP A 104 -11.21 -2.03 6.84
C ASP A 104 -10.84 -2.96 5.68
N PHE A 105 -11.43 -2.70 4.52
CA PHE A 105 -11.01 -3.30 3.25
C PHE A 105 -9.91 -2.52 2.53
N LEU A 106 -9.52 -1.34 3.03
CA LEU A 106 -8.49 -0.50 2.42
C LEU A 106 -7.09 -0.99 2.81
N GLN A 107 -6.93 -1.41 4.08
CA GLN A 107 -5.70 -1.95 4.65
C GLN A 107 -4.45 -1.11 4.38
N ALA A 108 -4.60 0.23 4.38
CA ALA A 108 -3.57 1.21 4.04
C ALA A 108 -2.85 0.94 2.70
N GLY A 109 -3.52 0.28 1.74
CA GLY A 109 -2.92 -0.13 0.47
C GLY A 109 -2.14 -1.45 0.53
N GLY A 110 -2.39 -2.29 1.53
CA GLY A 110 -1.83 -3.62 1.70
C GLY A 110 -0.89 -3.90 2.89
N PRO A 111 -0.17 -2.93 3.52
CA PRO A 111 0.81 -3.27 4.55
C PRO A 111 0.19 -3.80 5.85
N THR A 112 -1.10 -3.55 6.11
CA THR A 112 -1.80 -4.07 7.30
C THR A 112 -2.42 -5.45 7.06
N LEU A 113 -1.71 -6.33 6.35
CA LEU A 113 -2.18 -7.66 5.97
C LEU A 113 -2.63 -8.51 7.17
N LEU A 114 -1.94 -8.40 8.31
CA LEU A 114 -2.25 -9.15 9.53
C LEU A 114 -3.37 -8.50 10.38
N GLY A 115 -4.08 -7.52 9.81
CA GLY A 115 -4.98 -6.64 10.53
C GLY A 115 -4.24 -5.51 11.27
N SER A 116 -4.99 -4.47 11.61
CA SER A 116 -4.47 -3.34 12.37
C SER A 116 -4.20 -3.75 13.82
N ASN A 117 -3.12 -3.20 14.41
CA ASN A 117 -2.80 -3.38 15.83
C ASN A 117 -2.63 -4.85 16.29
N ASN A 118 -2.08 -5.71 15.41
CA ASN A 118 -1.86 -7.12 15.71
C ASN A 118 -1.03 -7.28 17.01
N PRO A 119 -1.52 -8.03 18.02
CA PRO A 119 -0.90 -8.10 19.34
C PRO A 119 0.52 -8.67 19.30
N GLN A 120 0.76 -9.70 18.47
CA GLN A 120 2.09 -10.33 18.36
C GLN A 120 3.14 -9.36 17.81
N VAL A 121 2.76 -8.55 16.81
CA VAL A 121 3.65 -7.53 16.23
C VAL A 121 3.86 -6.39 17.24
N ARG A 122 2.77 -5.87 17.82
CA ARG A 122 2.82 -4.75 18.77
C ARG A 122 3.68 -5.05 19.99
N GLU A 123 3.47 -6.22 20.61
CA GLU A 123 4.22 -6.63 21.80
C GLU A 123 5.72 -6.72 21.49
N LYS A 124 6.08 -7.29 20.34
CA LYS A 124 7.48 -7.36 19.95
C LYS A 124 8.09 -6.00 19.66
N VAL A 125 7.34 -5.08 19.05
CA VAL A 125 7.78 -3.69 18.86
C VAL A 125 8.01 -3.00 20.21
N PHE A 126 7.13 -3.18 21.20
CA PHE A 126 7.33 -2.59 22.53
C PHE A 126 8.55 -3.16 23.25
N GLU A 127 8.75 -4.48 23.20
CA GLU A 127 9.95 -5.12 23.75
C GLU A 127 11.23 -4.54 23.12
N MET A 128 11.22 -4.36 21.80
CA MET A 128 12.35 -3.75 21.07
C MET A 128 12.61 -2.31 21.48
N LEU A 129 11.57 -1.48 21.54
CA LEU A 129 11.70 -0.09 21.98
C LEU A 129 12.23 0.03 23.40
N GLN A 130 11.85 -0.88 24.30
CA GLN A 130 12.33 -0.91 25.69
C GLN A 130 13.78 -1.38 25.81
N SER A 131 14.21 -2.32 24.95
CA SER A 131 15.52 -2.98 25.07
C SER A 131 16.64 -2.24 24.34
N CYS A 132 16.44 -1.82 23.09
CA CYS A 132 17.47 -1.15 22.28
C CYS A 132 17.11 0.29 21.89
N GLY A 133 15.93 0.78 22.26
CA GLY A 133 15.44 2.10 21.86
C GLY A 133 14.94 2.15 20.41
N PRO A 134 14.47 3.34 19.96
CA PRO A 134 13.85 3.50 18.64
C PRO A 134 14.84 3.50 17.48
N VAL A 135 16.05 4.07 17.67
CA VAL A 135 17.09 4.18 16.64
C VAL A 135 18.46 4.22 17.31
N THR A 136 19.37 3.35 16.90
CA THR A 136 20.77 3.35 17.37
C THR A 136 21.76 3.96 16.36
N GLY A 137 21.37 4.04 15.08
CA GLY A 137 22.26 4.43 13.98
C GLY A 137 23.38 3.42 13.67
N LEU A 138 23.36 2.27 14.34
CA LEU A 138 24.34 1.19 14.22
C LEU A 138 23.63 -0.13 13.87
N PHE A 139 24.43 -1.13 13.51
CA PHE A 139 23.93 -2.44 13.10
C PHE A 139 23.13 -3.14 14.20
N HIS A 140 21.98 -3.71 13.85
CA HIS A 140 21.15 -4.53 14.74
C HIS A 140 20.91 -5.92 14.14
N GLU A 141 20.86 -6.98 14.97
CA GLU A 141 20.71 -8.37 14.51
C GLU A 141 19.47 -8.66 13.65
N TYR A 142 18.40 -7.85 13.80
CA TYR A 142 17.19 -7.96 12.99
C TYR A 142 17.41 -7.58 11.53
N GLU A 143 18.46 -6.81 11.20
CA GLU A 143 18.86 -6.56 9.81
C GLU A 143 19.31 -7.86 9.14
N LEU A 144 20.13 -8.67 9.82
CA LEU A 144 20.57 -9.97 9.34
C LEU A 144 19.40 -10.95 9.25
N LYS A 145 18.60 -11.09 10.32
CA LYS A 145 17.45 -12.00 10.35
C LYS A 145 16.46 -11.72 9.22
N LEU A 146 16.26 -10.44 8.89
CA LEU A 146 15.41 -10.04 7.77
C LEU A 146 16.03 -10.40 6.42
N ALA A 147 17.32 -10.14 6.22
CA ALA A 147 18.01 -10.53 4.99
C ALA A 147 17.96 -12.05 4.75
N GLU A 148 18.18 -12.85 5.79
CA GLU A 148 18.08 -14.32 5.74
C GLU A 148 16.65 -14.79 5.40
N LEU A 149 15.64 -14.14 6.00
CA LEU A 149 14.25 -14.43 5.69
C LEU A 149 13.92 -14.15 4.22
N ILE A 150 14.35 -13.00 3.69
CA ILE A 150 14.16 -12.64 2.29
C ILE A 150 14.87 -13.63 1.37
N HIS A 151 16.14 -13.93 1.64
CA HIS A 151 16.91 -14.89 0.83
C HIS A 151 16.24 -16.27 0.80
N ARG A 152 15.76 -16.77 1.95
CA ARG A 152 15.04 -18.04 2.04
C ARG A 152 13.72 -18.04 1.27
N LEU A 153 12.93 -16.97 1.37
CA LEU A 153 11.60 -16.89 0.72
C LEU A 153 11.68 -16.51 -0.76
N MET A 154 12.75 -15.83 -1.17
CA MET A 154 13.00 -15.35 -2.52
C MET A 154 14.46 -15.64 -2.92
N PRO A 155 14.80 -16.89 -3.26
CA PRO A 155 16.20 -17.31 -3.50
C PRO A 155 16.93 -16.56 -4.62
N SER A 156 16.19 -15.95 -5.55
CA SER A 156 16.76 -15.08 -6.59
C SER A 156 17.32 -13.76 -6.04
N ILE A 157 17.05 -13.41 -4.78
CA ILE A 157 17.63 -12.26 -4.09
C ILE A 157 18.89 -12.74 -3.37
N GLU A 158 20.03 -12.62 -4.04
CA GLU A 158 21.34 -12.99 -3.49
C GLU A 158 21.83 -12.02 -2.40
N MET A 159 21.54 -10.72 -2.57
CA MET A 159 21.86 -9.67 -1.61
C MET A 159 20.65 -8.76 -1.39
N PHE A 160 20.41 -8.38 -0.14
CA PHE A 160 19.29 -7.55 0.27
C PHE A 160 19.75 -6.25 0.95
N ARG A 161 19.06 -5.14 0.67
CA ARG A 161 19.23 -3.86 1.36
C ARG A 161 17.86 -3.23 1.63
N MET A 162 17.60 -2.92 2.89
CA MET A 162 16.38 -2.22 3.31
C MET A 162 16.45 -0.71 3.02
N LEU A 163 15.31 -0.12 2.69
CA LEU A 163 15.12 1.32 2.47
C LEU A 163 13.83 1.78 3.19
N GLY A 164 13.62 3.08 3.29
CA GLY A 164 12.52 3.65 4.07
C GLY A 164 11.15 3.53 3.41
N SER A 165 11.08 3.33 2.10
CA SER A 165 9.81 3.15 1.38
C SER A 165 9.96 2.37 0.08
N GLY A 166 8.84 1.86 -0.45
CA GLY A 166 8.80 1.25 -1.79
C GLY A 166 9.22 2.22 -2.90
N THR A 167 8.89 3.50 -2.78
CA THR A 167 9.34 4.55 -3.72
C THR A 167 10.86 4.63 -3.77
N GLU A 168 11.52 4.68 -2.60
CA GLU A 168 12.98 4.67 -2.51
C GLU A 168 13.58 3.39 -3.07
N SER A 169 12.98 2.24 -2.80
CA SER A 169 13.42 0.95 -3.34
C SER A 169 13.42 0.93 -4.86
N VAL A 170 12.34 1.39 -5.50
CA VAL A 170 12.27 1.47 -6.97
C VAL A 170 13.27 2.48 -7.52
N MET A 171 13.44 3.64 -6.89
CA MET A 171 14.44 4.63 -7.29
C MET A 171 15.87 4.08 -7.21
N ALA A 172 16.20 3.39 -6.12
CA ALA A 172 17.51 2.77 -5.91
C ALA A 172 17.76 1.65 -6.92
N ALA A 173 16.77 0.80 -7.19
CA ALA A 173 16.86 -0.27 -8.17
C ALA A 173 17.12 0.27 -9.59
N ILE A 174 16.38 1.31 -10.01
CA ILE A 174 16.61 1.99 -11.30
C ILE A 174 18.03 2.56 -11.35
N ARG A 175 18.48 3.22 -10.28
CA ARG A 175 19.84 3.80 -10.23
C ARG A 175 20.92 2.72 -10.33
N ALA A 176 20.77 1.61 -9.62
CA ALA A 176 21.69 0.47 -9.69
C ALA A 176 21.71 -0.15 -11.10
N ALA A 177 20.55 -0.38 -11.71
CA ALA A 177 20.46 -0.93 -13.06
C ALA A 177 21.13 -0.03 -14.11
N ARG A 178 20.97 1.30 -13.99
CA ARG A 178 21.65 2.27 -14.86
C ARG A 178 23.16 2.26 -14.66
N ALA A 179 23.62 2.23 -13.41
CA ALA A 179 25.05 2.20 -13.08
C ALA A 179 25.73 0.93 -13.62
N PHE A 180 25.06 -0.22 -13.49
CA PHE A 180 25.56 -1.50 -14.00
C PHE A 180 25.55 -1.58 -15.52
N THR A 181 24.47 -1.14 -16.19
CA THR A 181 24.29 -1.35 -17.64
C THR A 181 24.75 -0.19 -18.52
N GLY A 182 24.92 1.01 -17.96
CA GLY A 182 25.15 2.26 -18.72
C GLY A 182 23.93 2.75 -19.53
N LYS A 183 22.79 2.06 -19.47
CA LYS A 183 21.60 2.39 -20.27
C LYS A 183 20.81 3.52 -19.62
N LYS A 184 20.40 4.51 -20.42
CA LYS A 184 19.63 5.68 -19.91
C LYS A 184 18.13 5.40 -19.74
N LYS A 185 17.57 4.61 -20.66
CA LYS A 185 16.12 4.39 -20.77
C LYS A 185 15.68 3.25 -19.85
N VAL A 186 14.51 3.43 -19.23
CA VAL A 186 13.81 2.40 -18.44
C VAL A 186 12.49 2.14 -19.14
N ILE A 187 12.18 0.88 -19.38
CA ILE A 187 10.87 0.48 -19.91
C ILE A 187 9.93 0.29 -18.72
N LYS A 188 8.78 0.96 -18.76
CA LYS A 188 7.71 0.83 -17.77
C LYS A 188 6.43 0.46 -18.50
N ALA A 189 5.72 -0.56 -18.02
CA ALA A 189 4.34 -0.75 -18.45
C ALA A 189 3.48 0.43 -17.96
N GLY A 190 2.62 0.95 -18.83
CA GLY A 190 1.63 1.96 -18.44
C GLY A 190 0.79 1.46 -17.26
N GLY A 191 0.56 2.33 -16.29
CA GLY A 191 -0.51 2.08 -15.30
C GLY A 191 -1.84 2.53 -15.89
N ALA A 192 -2.93 2.23 -15.19
CA ALA A 192 -4.19 2.96 -15.37
C ALA A 192 -4.04 4.40 -14.86
#